data_AF-A0AA36GUJ8-F1
#
_entry.id   AF-A0AA36GUJ8-F1
#
_cell.length_a   1.000
_cell.length_b   1.000
_cell.length_c   1.000
_cell.angle_alpha   90.00
_cell.angle_beta   90.00
_cell.angle_gamma   90.00
#
_symmetry.space_group_name_H-M   'P 1'
#
loop_
_entity.id
_entity.type
_entity.pdbx_description
1 polymer ?
#
loop_
_entity_poly.entity_id
_entity_poly.type
_entity_poly.pdbx_seq_one_letter_code
_entity_poly.pdbx_strand_id
1 'polypeptide(L)'
;MCSRARLELLIILASVNIAQCASDQVLSCLRQERSKHENPVQNVVTVMAQEPAYLHCRIPEGTSHMVAWTRSSDQALLTAGEHSFTSDPRFQVSKKSDSDWILILRRADLGDTGCYLCEVNTEPLSTIYAIYLDVQKPPTAAVPNRQRGTRLMANMAGDEVLLNCTVAVGNEPADDDVIWTRDGKEMNLNDTNKYIWKVKRSAGVIVHTVRIREATMEDDGNYACESRHQRASQIVHVNKAEAQRSCSTPLLTLLSSLALVMAAQKIL
;
A
#
# COMPACT_ATOMS: atom_id res chain seq x y z
N MET A 1 -47.31 31.25 -41.83
CA MET A 1 -46.00 31.91 -42.03
C MET A 1 -45.06 31.37 -40.98
N CYS A 2 -44.01 30.68 -41.43
CA CYS A 2 -43.07 29.86 -40.66
C CYS A 2 -41.72 30.58 -40.59
N SER A 3 -41.08 30.63 -39.41
CA SER A 3 -39.64 30.87 -39.19
C SER A 3 -39.36 30.55 -37.72
N ARG A 4 -38.83 29.39 -37.28
CA ARG A 4 -37.53 28.71 -37.49
C ARG A 4 -36.30 29.51 -37.04
N ALA A 5 -35.88 29.25 -35.80
CA ALA A 5 -34.48 29.10 -35.41
C ALA A 5 -34.41 28.21 -34.14
N ARG A 6 -34.52 26.88 -34.34
CA ARG A 6 -34.04 25.88 -33.38
C ARG A 6 -32.76 25.32 -33.99
N LEU A 7 -31.64 25.55 -33.33
CA LEU A 7 -30.32 25.09 -33.78
C LEU A 7 -30.27 23.57 -33.59
N GLU A 8 -30.12 22.86 -34.70
CA GLU A 8 -30.17 21.41 -34.79
C GLU A 8 -28.92 20.77 -34.16
N LEU A 9 -29.13 19.93 -33.16
CA LEU A 9 -28.17 18.92 -32.70
C LEU A 9 -28.86 17.55 -32.84
N LEU A 10 -29.14 17.16 -34.08
CA LEU A 10 -29.70 15.85 -34.40
C LEU A 10 -28.76 15.14 -35.38
N ILE A 11 -28.27 13.98 -34.92
CA ILE A 11 -28.11 12.78 -35.72
C ILE A 11 -27.11 12.90 -36.89
N ILE A 12 -25.84 12.58 -36.62
CA ILE A 12 -25.00 11.91 -37.61
C ILE A 12 -24.94 10.43 -37.23
N LEU A 13 -26.03 9.72 -37.48
CA LEU A 13 -26.00 8.28 -37.71
C LEU A 13 -26.87 7.99 -38.94
N ALA A 14 -26.23 7.96 -40.11
CA ALA A 14 -26.44 6.97 -41.17
C ALA A 14 -25.84 7.48 -42.50
N SER A 15 -25.19 6.56 -43.22
CA SER A 15 -24.73 6.66 -44.62
C SER A 15 -23.35 7.28 -44.91
N VAL A 16 -22.32 6.86 -44.19
CA VAL A 16 -21.02 6.55 -44.82
C VAL A 16 -20.60 5.20 -44.26
N ASN A 17 -20.09 4.30 -45.09
CA ASN A 17 -19.41 3.08 -44.64
C ASN A 17 -18.18 3.50 -43.82
N ILE A 18 -18.36 3.76 -42.53
CA ILE A 18 -17.26 4.15 -41.66
C ILE A 18 -16.73 2.87 -41.03
N ALA A 19 -15.96 2.13 -41.83
CA ALA A 19 -14.75 1.54 -41.27
C ALA A 19 -13.87 2.74 -40.88
N GLN A 20 -14.12 3.33 -39.69
CA GLN A 20 -13.20 4.28 -39.11
C GLN A 20 -11.90 3.48 -38.99
N CYS A 21 -10.88 3.83 -39.77
CA CYS A 21 -9.58 3.22 -39.60
C CYS A 21 -9.07 3.78 -38.26
N ALA A 22 -9.43 3.11 -37.16
CA ALA A 22 -8.87 3.40 -35.86
C ALA A 22 -7.36 3.32 -36.03
N SER A 23 -6.66 4.41 -35.66
CA SER A 23 -5.19 4.47 -35.74
C SER A 23 -4.60 3.21 -35.10
N ASP A 24 -3.47 2.72 -35.60
CA ASP A 24 -2.76 1.55 -35.05
C ASP A 24 -2.52 1.68 -33.54
N GLN A 25 -2.35 2.92 -33.04
CA GLN A 25 -2.25 3.22 -31.62
C GLN A 25 -3.56 2.94 -30.84
N VAL A 26 -4.70 3.28 -31.42
CA VAL A 26 -6.01 2.98 -30.83
C VAL A 26 -6.27 1.48 -30.84
N LEU A 27 -6.03 0.82 -31.97
CA LEU A 27 -6.19 -0.63 -32.10
C LEU A 27 -5.29 -1.40 -31.13
N SER A 28 -4.04 -0.97 -30.95
CA SER A 28 -3.13 -1.62 -29.99
C SER A 28 -3.61 -1.44 -28.54
N CYS A 29 -4.08 -0.26 -28.15
CA CYS A 29 -4.67 -0.05 -26.82
C CYS A 29 -5.85 -1.00 -26.58
N LEU A 30 -6.81 -1.02 -27.51
CA LEU A 30 -8.01 -1.84 -27.41
C LEU A 30 -7.69 -3.35 -27.36
N ARG A 31 -6.62 -3.78 -28.04
CA ARG A 31 -6.14 -5.17 -27.96
C ARG A 31 -5.54 -5.49 -26.59
N GLN A 32 -4.75 -4.58 -26.01
CA GLN A 32 -4.18 -4.74 -24.67
C GLN A 32 -5.27 -4.83 -23.59
N GLU A 33 -6.35 -4.07 -23.72
CA GLU A 33 -7.52 -4.17 -22.82
C GLU A 33 -8.18 -5.56 -22.87
N ARG A 34 -8.13 -6.25 -24.03
CA ARG A 34 -8.61 -7.64 -24.17
C ARG A 34 -7.59 -8.70 -23.76
N SER A 35 -6.30 -8.45 -23.94
CA SER A 35 -5.23 -9.43 -23.71
C SER A 35 -4.00 -8.79 -23.06
N LYS A 36 -3.75 -9.17 -21.80
CA LYS A 36 -2.56 -8.73 -21.04
C LYS A 36 -1.22 -9.32 -21.54
N HIS A 37 -1.25 -10.21 -22.54
CA HIS A 37 -0.09 -10.97 -23.02
C HIS A 37 0.53 -10.41 -24.33
N GLU A 38 -0.01 -9.33 -24.89
CA GLU A 38 0.51 -8.72 -26.11
C GLU A 38 1.57 -7.63 -25.82
N ASN A 39 2.34 -7.27 -26.86
CA ASN A 39 3.39 -6.26 -26.79
C ASN A 39 2.87 -4.95 -26.16
N PRO A 40 3.67 -4.29 -25.29
CA PRO A 40 3.22 -3.09 -24.59
C PRO A 40 2.85 -1.98 -25.56
N VAL A 41 1.66 -1.42 -25.36
CA VAL A 41 1.14 -0.25 -26.07
C VAL A 41 2.09 0.95 -25.89
N GLN A 42 2.21 1.79 -26.92
CA GLN A 42 2.87 3.09 -26.76
C GLN A 42 1.97 3.98 -25.89
N ASN A 43 2.52 4.58 -24.83
CA ASN A 43 1.83 5.43 -23.84
C ASN A 43 1.01 4.65 -22.79
N VAL A 44 1.70 3.80 -22.02
CA VAL A 44 1.16 3.21 -20.78
C VAL A 44 1.45 4.13 -19.60
N VAL A 45 0.43 4.42 -18.81
CA VAL A 45 0.54 5.11 -17.52
C VAL A 45 0.28 4.09 -16.43
N THR A 46 1.29 3.80 -15.60
CA THR A 46 1.17 2.88 -14.46
C THR A 46 1.05 3.66 -13.17
N VAL A 47 0.04 3.34 -12.35
CA VAL A 47 -0.16 3.94 -11.03
C VAL A 47 -0.53 2.88 -10.01
N MET A 48 -0.31 3.18 -8.73
CA MET A 48 -0.76 2.31 -7.65
C MET A 48 -2.22 2.64 -7.29
N ALA A 49 -2.98 1.64 -6.87
CA ALA A 49 -4.34 1.85 -6.39
C ALA A 49 -4.35 2.89 -5.25
N GLN A 50 -5.36 3.77 -5.24
CA GLN A 50 -5.52 4.95 -4.39
C GLN A 50 -4.62 6.15 -4.72
N GLU A 51 -3.65 6.02 -5.62
CA GLU A 51 -2.86 7.16 -6.09
C GLU A 51 -3.56 7.90 -7.24
N PRO A 52 -3.22 9.18 -7.46
CA PRO A 52 -3.73 9.93 -8.60
C PRO A 52 -3.05 9.50 -9.91
N ALA A 53 -3.82 9.35 -10.98
CA ALA A 53 -3.31 9.19 -12.35
C ALA A 53 -3.44 10.48 -13.15
N TYR A 54 -2.44 10.76 -13.99
CA TYR A 54 -2.38 11.91 -14.88
C TYR A 54 -2.17 11.43 -16.32
N LEU A 55 -3.21 11.50 -17.13
CA LEU A 55 -3.16 11.11 -18.54
C LEU A 55 -2.95 12.36 -19.37
N HIS A 56 -1.76 12.49 -19.94
CA HIS A 56 -1.40 13.63 -20.79
C HIS A 56 -1.83 13.39 -22.23
N CYS A 57 -2.44 14.40 -22.82
CA CYS A 57 -2.69 14.49 -24.25
C CYS A 57 -2.06 15.77 -24.80
N ARG A 58 -0.99 15.60 -25.58
CA ARG A 58 -0.25 16.70 -26.17
C ARG A 58 -0.73 16.95 -27.60
N ILE A 59 -1.16 18.17 -27.87
CA ILE A 59 -1.65 18.63 -29.18
C ILE A 59 -0.58 19.49 -29.87
N PRO A 60 -0.59 19.59 -31.22
CA PRO A 60 0.35 20.43 -31.95
C PRO A 60 0.30 21.91 -31.52
N GLU A 61 1.47 22.53 -31.34
CA GLU A 61 1.57 23.93 -30.93
C GLU A 61 1.01 24.90 -31.98
N GLY A 62 0.52 26.06 -31.55
CA GLY A 62 0.00 27.11 -32.44
C GLY A 62 -1.44 26.88 -32.91
N THR A 63 -2.15 25.92 -32.33
CA THR A 63 -3.55 25.61 -32.65
C THR A 63 -4.45 25.78 -31.43
N SER A 64 -5.68 26.29 -31.63
CA SER A 64 -6.70 26.38 -30.56
C SER A 64 -7.62 25.16 -30.59
N HIS A 65 -7.03 23.96 -30.66
CA HIS A 65 -7.82 22.72 -30.68
C HIS A 65 -8.35 22.39 -29.28
N MET A 66 -9.59 21.89 -29.25
CA MET A 66 -10.26 21.35 -28.08
C MET A 66 -10.05 19.84 -28.03
N VAL A 67 -9.96 19.31 -26.81
CA VAL A 67 -9.79 17.89 -26.52
C VAL A 67 -11.04 17.32 -25.87
N ALA A 68 -11.46 16.13 -26.31
CA ALA A 68 -12.45 15.31 -25.62
C ALA A 68 -11.79 14.03 -25.08
N TRP A 69 -12.15 13.65 -23.85
CA TRP A 69 -11.70 12.42 -23.21
C TRP A 69 -12.83 11.41 -23.14
N THR A 70 -12.59 10.21 -23.65
CA THR A 70 -13.56 9.12 -23.67
C THR A 70 -12.95 7.89 -23.00
N ARG A 71 -13.71 7.26 -22.09
CA ARG A 71 -13.37 5.95 -21.55
C ARG A 71 -13.81 4.87 -22.54
N SER A 72 -12.89 4.04 -22.99
CA SER A 72 -13.16 3.04 -24.02
C SER A 72 -14.12 1.94 -23.56
N SER A 73 -13.96 1.47 -22.32
CA SER A 73 -14.65 0.28 -21.78
C SER A 73 -16.18 0.35 -21.86
N ASP A 74 -16.75 1.54 -21.71
CA ASP A 74 -18.19 1.82 -21.78
C ASP A 74 -18.54 2.97 -22.73
N GLN A 75 -17.57 3.45 -23.51
CA GLN A 75 -17.72 4.57 -24.45
C GLN A 75 -18.23 5.86 -23.79
N ALA A 76 -18.00 6.03 -22.48
CA ALA A 76 -18.45 7.20 -21.74
C ALA A 76 -17.58 8.43 -22.07
N LEU A 77 -18.23 9.52 -22.50
CA LEU A 77 -17.61 10.84 -22.57
C LEU A 77 -17.33 11.34 -21.14
N LEU A 78 -16.06 11.51 -20.81
CA LEU A 78 -15.63 11.98 -19.50
C LEU A 78 -15.62 13.51 -19.46
N THR A 79 -14.94 14.13 -20.42
CA THR A 79 -14.79 15.60 -20.49
C THR A 79 -14.71 16.07 -21.94
N ALA A 80 -15.14 17.30 -22.23
CA ALA A 80 -14.86 17.99 -23.48
C ALA A 80 -14.41 19.43 -23.18
N GLY A 81 -13.19 19.77 -23.60
CA GLY A 81 -12.49 20.95 -23.11
C GLY A 81 -12.38 20.91 -21.59
N GLU A 82 -12.76 22.01 -20.92
CA GLU A 82 -12.75 22.10 -19.45
C GLU A 82 -14.05 21.57 -18.80
N HIS A 83 -15.04 21.17 -19.59
CA HIS A 83 -16.33 20.72 -19.09
C HIS A 83 -16.34 19.21 -18.83
N SER A 84 -16.85 18.81 -17.67
CA SER A 84 -17.06 17.40 -17.29
C SER A 84 -18.45 16.91 -17.68
N PHE A 85 -18.53 15.69 -18.21
CA PHE A 85 -19.75 14.98 -18.59
C PHE A 85 -19.97 13.70 -17.77
N THR A 86 -19.00 13.29 -16.98
CA THR A 86 -19.12 12.16 -16.05
C THR A 86 -19.69 12.58 -14.70
N SER A 87 -20.49 11.69 -14.10
CA SER A 87 -20.98 11.84 -12.72
C SER A 87 -19.96 11.38 -11.67
N ASP A 88 -18.89 10.70 -12.08
CA ASP A 88 -17.81 10.28 -11.18
C ASP A 88 -16.91 11.49 -10.83
N PRO A 89 -16.95 11.98 -9.57
CA PRO A 89 -16.24 13.19 -9.15
C PRO A 89 -14.71 13.00 -9.06
N ARG A 90 -14.21 11.78 -9.26
CA ARG A 90 -12.76 11.49 -9.24
C ARG A 90 -12.07 11.98 -10.50
N PHE A 91 -12.79 12.09 -11.62
CA PHE A 91 -12.25 12.60 -12.88
C PHE A 91 -12.30 14.12 -12.93
N GLN A 92 -11.19 14.72 -13.34
CA GLN A 92 -11.03 16.16 -13.54
C GLN A 92 -10.20 16.39 -14.79
N VAL A 93 -10.30 17.58 -15.38
CA VAL A 93 -9.47 18.00 -16.50
C VAL A 93 -8.69 19.24 -16.11
N SER A 94 -7.44 19.32 -16.55
CA SER A 94 -6.59 20.48 -16.37
C SER A 94 -5.83 20.76 -17.65
N LYS A 95 -5.68 22.05 -17.97
CA LYS A 95 -4.88 22.52 -19.11
C LYS A 95 -3.56 23.04 -18.58
N LYS A 96 -2.47 22.29 -18.78
CA LYS A 96 -1.12 22.68 -18.29
C LYS A 96 -0.49 23.74 -19.18
N SER A 97 -0.74 23.67 -20.48
CA SER A 97 -0.36 24.66 -21.49
C SER A 97 -1.39 24.64 -22.63
N ASP A 98 -1.26 25.55 -23.60
CA ASP A 98 -2.11 25.51 -24.80
C ASP A 98 -2.01 24.21 -25.58
N SER A 99 -0.92 23.46 -25.39
CA SER A 99 -0.62 22.21 -26.07
C SER A 99 -0.71 20.95 -25.20
N ASP A 100 -1.00 21.03 -23.89
CA ASP A 100 -0.98 19.86 -22.98
C ASP A 100 -2.24 19.82 -22.11
N TRP A 101 -3.15 18.91 -22.46
CA TRP A 101 -4.39 18.63 -21.75
C TRP A 101 -4.23 17.38 -20.88
N ILE A 102 -4.63 17.47 -19.62
CA ILE A 102 -4.43 16.41 -18.63
C ILE A 102 -5.79 15.94 -18.10
N LEU A 103 -6.11 14.67 -18.30
CA LEU A 103 -7.17 14.00 -17.55
C LEU A 103 -6.58 13.48 -16.24
N ILE A 104 -7.17 13.91 -15.12
CA ILE A 104 -6.75 13.57 -13.77
C ILE A 104 -7.78 12.62 -13.16
N LEU A 105 -7.34 11.46 -12.68
CA LEU A 105 -8.14 10.56 -11.86
C LEU A 105 -7.57 10.57 -10.44
N ARG A 106 -8.26 11.23 -9.49
CA ARG A 106 -7.69 11.56 -8.17
C ARG A 106 -7.41 10.36 -7.25
N ARG A 107 -8.15 9.28 -7.41
CA ARG A 107 -8.01 8.03 -6.64
C ARG A 107 -8.30 6.87 -7.56
N ALA A 108 -7.25 6.29 -8.13
CA ALA A 108 -7.37 5.17 -9.03
C ALA A 108 -7.81 3.89 -8.30
N ASP A 109 -8.73 3.15 -8.88
CA ASP A 109 -9.12 1.81 -8.48
C ASP A 109 -8.75 0.82 -9.60
N LEU A 110 -8.62 -0.45 -9.27
CA LEU A 110 -8.23 -1.51 -10.21
C LEU A 110 -9.19 -1.59 -11.40
N GLY A 111 -10.47 -1.30 -11.17
CA GLY A 111 -11.50 -1.23 -12.22
C GLY A 111 -11.35 -0.07 -13.19
N ASP A 112 -10.49 0.92 -12.91
CA ASP A 112 -10.21 2.02 -13.83
C ASP A 112 -9.14 1.66 -14.87
N THR A 113 -8.53 0.47 -14.77
CA THR A 113 -7.57 -0.05 -15.75
C THR A 113 -8.23 -0.20 -17.11
N GLY A 114 -7.64 0.36 -18.15
CA GLY A 114 -8.17 0.28 -19.52
C GLY A 114 -7.73 1.44 -20.40
N CYS A 115 -8.33 1.53 -21.58
CA CYS A 115 -8.02 2.55 -22.56
C CYS A 115 -8.82 3.85 -22.35
N TYR A 116 -8.10 4.96 -22.39
CA TYR A 116 -8.64 6.31 -22.39
C TYR A 116 -8.24 6.98 -23.70
N LEU A 117 -9.23 7.51 -24.41
CA LEU A 117 -9.04 8.11 -25.72
C LEU A 117 -9.09 9.64 -25.58
N CYS A 118 -8.05 10.29 -26.05
CA CYS A 118 -8.01 11.74 -26.25
C CYS A 118 -8.30 12.03 -27.72
N GLU A 119 -9.44 12.65 -28.00
CA GLU A 119 -9.83 13.10 -29.33
C GLU A 119 -9.59 14.60 -29.47
N VAL A 120 -8.77 14.98 -30.45
CA VAL A 120 -8.44 16.37 -30.78
C VAL A 120 -9.23 16.77 -32.02
N ASN A 121 -9.93 17.91 -31.97
CA ASN A 121 -10.71 18.44 -33.10
C ASN A 121 -9.83 19.05 -34.21
N THR A 122 -8.93 18.25 -34.78
CA THR A 122 -8.14 18.61 -35.96
C THR A 122 -8.98 18.59 -37.25
N GLU A 123 -8.63 19.41 -38.23
CA GLU A 123 -9.21 19.37 -39.58
C GLU A 123 -8.24 18.66 -40.55
N PRO A 124 -8.72 17.85 -41.51
CA PRO A 124 -10.12 17.55 -41.86
C PRO A 124 -10.76 16.40 -41.06
N LEU A 125 -9.99 15.69 -40.23
CA LEU A 125 -10.48 14.62 -39.35
C LEU A 125 -9.90 14.81 -37.94
N SER A 126 -10.67 14.44 -36.92
CA SER A 126 -10.17 14.41 -35.55
C SER A 126 -9.02 13.41 -35.38
N THR A 127 -8.01 13.81 -34.61
CA THR A 127 -6.86 12.96 -34.26
C THR A 127 -7.13 12.31 -32.91
N ILE A 128 -7.04 10.98 -32.84
CA ILE A 128 -7.30 10.22 -31.60
C ILE A 128 -6.00 9.63 -31.07
N TYR A 129 -5.63 9.99 -29.85
CA TYR A 129 -4.56 9.37 -29.08
C TYR A 129 -5.14 8.41 -28.06
N ALA A 130 -4.59 7.20 -28.00
CA ALA A 130 -4.96 6.22 -26.98
C ALA A 130 -3.89 6.16 -25.89
N ILE A 131 -4.34 6.19 -24.64
CA ILE A 131 -3.51 6.03 -23.44
C ILE A 131 -4.05 4.82 -22.67
N TYR A 132 -3.17 3.89 -22.33
CA TYR A 132 -3.54 2.75 -21.49
C TYR A 132 -3.19 3.04 -20.03
N LEU A 133 -4.20 3.06 -19.15
CA LEU A 133 -4.00 3.17 -17.71
C LEU A 133 -3.87 1.77 -17.10
N ASP A 134 -2.75 1.49 -16.45
CA ASP A 134 -2.49 0.27 -15.69
C ASP A 134 -2.49 0.56 -14.19
N VAL A 135 -3.57 0.17 -13.49
CA VAL A 135 -3.68 0.36 -12.03
C VAL A 135 -3.22 -0.90 -11.33
N GLN A 136 -2.10 -0.80 -10.61
CA GLN A 136 -1.50 -1.91 -9.91
C GLN A 136 -1.89 -1.90 -8.43
N LYS A 137 -2.01 -3.09 -7.83
CA LYS A 137 -2.09 -3.18 -6.38
C LYS A 137 -0.74 -2.78 -5.80
N PRO A 138 -0.70 -2.10 -4.64
CA PRO A 138 0.50 -2.03 -3.82
C PRO A 138 1.08 -3.43 -3.69
N PRO A 139 2.42 -3.62 -3.81
CA PRO A 139 3.01 -4.90 -3.51
C PRO A 139 2.63 -5.25 -2.08
N THR A 140 1.68 -6.17 -1.93
CA THR A 140 1.47 -6.86 -0.67
C THR A 140 2.83 -7.46 -0.38
N ALA A 141 3.47 -7.03 0.72
CA ALA A 141 4.76 -7.52 1.16
C ALA A 141 4.82 -9.01 0.83
N ALA A 142 5.65 -9.36 -0.17
CA ALA A 142 5.70 -10.71 -0.68
C ALA A 142 6.00 -11.60 0.52
N VAL A 143 5.01 -12.38 0.97
CA VAL A 143 5.31 -13.53 1.82
C VAL A 143 6.09 -14.44 0.88
N PRO A 144 7.42 -14.52 1.03
CA PRO A 144 8.26 -15.09 -0.01
C PRO A 144 8.00 -16.59 0.00
N ASN A 145 7.34 -17.07 -1.06
CA ASN A 145 7.07 -18.47 -1.33
C ASN A 145 6.22 -19.18 -0.25
N ARG A 146 5.17 -19.91 -0.65
CA ARG A 146 4.42 -20.81 0.24
C ARG A 146 5.23 -22.06 0.61
N GLN A 147 6.50 -21.89 0.98
CA GLN A 147 7.27 -22.95 1.62
C GLN A 147 6.70 -23.16 3.02
N ARG A 148 6.38 -24.42 3.30
CA ARG A 148 6.07 -24.87 4.65
C ARG A 148 7.25 -24.47 5.55
N GLY A 149 6.99 -23.69 6.59
CA GLY A 149 8.00 -23.25 7.53
C GLY A 149 7.41 -22.67 8.81
N THR A 150 8.06 -22.94 9.93
CA THR A 150 7.73 -22.34 11.22
C THR A 150 8.86 -21.43 11.67
N ARG A 151 8.51 -20.24 12.14
CA ARG A 151 9.45 -19.30 12.73
C ARG A 151 8.94 -18.83 14.07
N LEU A 152 9.81 -18.85 15.07
CA LEU A 152 9.56 -18.33 16.40
C LEU A 152 10.44 -17.11 16.66
N MET A 153 9.84 -16.04 17.16
CA MET A 153 10.54 -14.87 17.68
C MET A 153 10.19 -14.70 19.16
N ALA A 154 11.17 -14.34 19.96
CA ALA A 154 10.98 -14.00 21.36
C ALA A 154 11.55 -12.61 21.63
N ASN A 155 10.80 -11.79 22.34
CA ASN A 155 11.22 -10.47 22.75
C ASN A 155 10.78 -10.19 24.19
N MET A 156 11.58 -9.42 24.91
CA MET A 156 11.29 -9.02 26.27
C MET A 156 10.96 -7.53 26.29
N ALA A 157 9.92 -7.14 27.03
CA ALA A 157 9.54 -5.75 27.21
C ALA A 157 9.15 -5.55 28.68
N GLY A 158 10.02 -4.89 29.45
CA GLY A 158 9.85 -4.78 30.90
C GLY A 158 9.93 -6.14 31.57
N ASP A 159 8.93 -6.46 32.39
CA ASP A 159 8.77 -7.73 33.10
C ASP A 159 7.91 -8.73 32.32
N GLU A 160 7.86 -8.64 30.99
CA GLU A 160 7.02 -9.50 30.18
C GLU A 160 7.79 -10.08 29.00
N VAL A 161 7.50 -11.34 28.69
CA VAL A 161 8.04 -12.04 27.53
C VAL A 161 6.94 -12.17 26.48
N LEU A 162 7.24 -11.76 25.26
CA LEU A 162 6.37 -11.91 24.11
C LEU A 162 6.99 -12.94 23.16
N LEU A 163 6.23 -13.99 22.90
CA LEU A 163 6.56 -15.07 21.97
C LEU A 163 5.64 -14.98 20.77
N ASN A 164 6.22 -14.91 19.58
CA ASN A 164 5.48 -14.81 18.33
C ASN A 164 5.89 -15.94 17.39
N CYS A 165 5.00 -16.92 17.25
CA CYS A 165 5.16 -18.03 16.33
C CYS A 165 4.36 -17.80 15.05
N THR A 166 5.04 -17.89 13.91
CA THR A 166 4.42 -17.87 12.58
C THR A 166 4.60 -19.24 11.93
N VAL A 167 3.49 -19.91 11.61
CA VAL A 167 3.44 -21.20 10.92
C VAL A 167 2.88 -20.98 9.52
N ALA A 168 3.69 -21.23 8.50
CA ALA A 168 3.23 -21.28 7.10
C ALA A 168 2.81 -22.72 6.76
N VAL A 169 1.52 -22.91 6.46
CA VAL A 169 0.89 -24.21 6.19
C VAL A 169 0.80 -24.50 4.68
N GLY A 170 1.13 -23.51 3.84
CA GLY A 170 1.16 -23.68 2.38
C GLY A 170 -0.24 -23.65 1.76
N ASN A 171 -0.60 -24.72 1.04
CA ASN A 171 -1.89 -24.85 0.36
C ASN A 171 -2.93 -25.67 1.14
N GLU A 172 -2.56 -26.20 2.30
CA GLU A 172 -3.49 -26.91 3.19
C GLU A 172 -4.28 -25.90 4.04
N PRO A 173 -5.55 -26.19 4.39
CA PRO A 173 -6.33 -25.35 5.27
C PRO A 173 -5.60 -25.19 6.60
N ALA A 174 -5.52 -23.93 7.07
CA ALA A 174 -4.83 -23.56 8.30
C ALA A 174 -5.64 -23.94 9.56
N ASP A 175 -6.12 -25.18 9.62
CA ASP A 175 -6.85 -25.76 10.76
C ASP A 175 -5.91 -26.54 11.71
N ASP A 176 -4.61 -26.43 11.49
CA ASP A 176 -3.63 -27.02 12.39
C ASP A 176 -3.62 -26.30 13.74
N ASP A 177 -3.51 -27.10 14.80
CA ASP A 177 -3.25 -26.62 16.16
C ASP A 177 -1.76 -26.34 16.34
N VAL A 178 -1.48 -25.31 17.14
CA VAL A 178 -0.12 -24.89 17.50
C VAL A 178 0.05 -25.08 19.00
N ILE A 179 0.89 -26.04 19.37
CA ILE A 179 1.20 -26.40 20.74
C ILE A 179 2.47 -25.64 21.17
N TRP A 180 2.46 -25.11 22.39
CA TRP A 180 3.62 -24.45 22.98
C TRP A 180 4.28 -25.33 24.02
N THR A 181 5.61 -25.43 23.95
CA THR A 181 6.42 -26.15 24.92
C THR A 181 7.49 -25.24 25.50
N ARG A 182 7.82 -25.45 26.78
CA ARG A 182 8.98 -24.88 27.46
C ARG A 182 9.84 -26.03 27.95
N ASP A 183 11.09 -26.08 27.50
CA ASP A 183 12.05 -27.15 27.79
C ASP A 183 11.50 -28.55 27.46
N GLY A 184 10.72 -28.64 26.39
CA GLY A 184 10.09 -29.88 25.92
C GLY A 184 8.82 -30.29 26.68
N LYS A 185 8.38 -29.52 27.68
CA LYS A 185 7.11 -29.74 28.39
C LYS A 185 6.04 -28.78 27.89
N GLU A 186 4.83 -29.30 27.65
CA GLU A 186 3.70 -28.48 27.22
C GLU A 186 3.36 -27.40 28.24
N MET A 187 3.15 -26.17 27.75
CA MET A 187 2.76 -25.02 28.54
C MET A 187 1.25 -25.05 28.80
N ASN A 188 0.86 -24.79 30.05
CA ASN A 188 -0.56 -24.65 30.41
C ASN A 188 -1.08 -23.25 30.05
N LEU A 189 -1.44 -23.03 28.78
CA LEU A 189 -1.99 -21.74 28.31
C LEU A 189 -3.39 -21.41 28.86
N ASN A 190 -4.02 -22.33 29.62
CA ASN A 190 -5.26 -22.06 30.35
C ASN A 190 -5.03 -21.27 31.64
N ASP A 191 -3.78 -21.18 32.12
CA ASP A 191 -3.43 -20.27 33.21
C ASP A 191 -3.43 -18.82 32.68
N THR A 192 -4.60 -18.20 32.67
CA THR A 192 -4.79 -16.82 32.19
C THR A 192 -4.19 -15.77 33.11
N ASN A 193 -3.79 -16.13 34.34
CA ASN A 193 -3.07 -15.21 35.22
C ASN A 193 -1.62 -15.05 34.72
N LYS A 194 -1.00 -16.15 34.28
CA LYS A 194 0.37 -16.15 33.77
C LYS A 194 0.45 -15.83 32.28
N TYR A 195 -0.46 -16.36 31.46
CA TYR A 195 -0.37 -16.31 29.99
C TYR A 195 -1.57 -15.59 29.35
N ILE A 196 -1.28 -14.73 28.39
CA ILE A 196 -2.27 -14.17 27.45
C ILE A 196 -1.89 -14.61 26.05
N TRP A 197 -2.78 -15.26 25.32
CA TRP A 197 -2.48 -15.73 23.97
C TRP A 197 -3.52 -15.27 22.95
N LYS A 198 -3.10 -15.17 21.69
CA LYS A 198 -3.94 -14.80 20.54
C LYS A 198 -3.52 -15.60 19.32
N VAL A 199 -4.50 -16.12 18.59
CA VAL A 199 -4.29 -16.79 17.30
C VAL A 199 -4.93 -15.96 16.19
N LYS A 200 -4.17 -15.70 15.13
CA LYS A 200 -4.67 -15.10 13.89
C LYS A 200 -4.45 -16.09 12.75
N ARG A 201 -5.53 -16.49 12.09
CA ARG A 201 -5.49 -17.38 10.92
C ARG A 201 -5.76 -16.56 9.66
N SER A 202 -4.82 -16.62 8.72
CA SER A 202 -4.90 -16.00 7.39
C SER A 202 -4.65 -17.09 6.33
N ALA A 203 -4.97 -16.82 5.07
CA ALA A 203 -4.82 -17.80 3.99
C ALA A 203 -3.40 -18.42 3.92
N GLY A 204 -3.26 -19.66 4.43
CA GLY A 204 -2.01 -20.43 4.47
C GLY A 204 -1.02 -20.06 5.59
N VAL A 205 -1.39 -19.18 6.54
CA VAL A 205 -0.51 -18.73 7.63
C VAL A 205 -1.27 -18.65 8.96
N ILE A 206 -0.69 -19.24 10.01
CA ILE A 206 -1.15 -19.14 11.40
C ILE A 206 -0.13 -18.32 12.19
N VAL A 207 -0.60 -17.28 12.87
CA VAL A 207 0.21 -16.51 13.82
C VAL A 207 -0.32 -16.76 15.22
N HIS A 208 0.46 -17.47 16.04
CA HIS A 208 0.15 -17.73 17.44
C HIS A 208 1.08 -16.90 18.32
N THR A 209 0.52 -15.97 19.08
CA THR A 209 1.26 -15.09 19.99
C THR A 209 0.95 -15.47 21.43
N VAL A 210 1.97 -15.69 22.24
CA VAL A 210 1.87 -15.93 23.69
C VAL A 210 2.62 -14.82 24.41
N ARG A 211 1.98 -14.25 25.42
CA ARG A 211 2.54 -13.24 26.30
C ARG A 211 2.59 -13.80 27.71
N ILE A 212 3.79 -13.87 28.26
CA ILE A 212 4.06 -14.29 29.64
C ILE A 212 4.12 -13.03 30.48
N ARG A 213 3.22 -12.94 31.46
CA ARG A 213 3.15 -11.82 32.41
C ARG A 213 4.11 -12.05 33.57
N GLU A 214 4.59 -10.95 34.15
CA GLU A 214 5.41 -10.96 35.38
C GLU A 214 6.51 -12.03 35.28
N ALA A 215 7.29 -11.96 34.21
CA ALA A 215 8.34 -12.88 33.87
C ALA A 215 9.42 -12.85 34.95
N THR A 216 9.71 -14.02 35.51
CA THR A 216 10.74 -14.22 36.52
C THR A 216 11.84 -15.12 35.96
N MET A 217 12.93 -15.28 36.70
CA MET A 217 14.00 -16.21 36.32
C MET A 217 13.51 -17.66 36.17
N GLU A 218 12.35 -18.02 36.74
CA GLU A 218 11.71 -19.34 36.56
C GLU A 218 11.06 -19.51 35.17
N ASP A 219 10.89 -18.42 34.44
CA ASP A 219 10.43 -18.40 33.05
C ASP A 219 11.59 -18.42 32.05
N ASP A 220 12.83 -18.50 32.51
CA ASP A 220 13.97 -18.80 31.64
C ASP A 220 13.80 -20.20 31.04
N GLY A 221 14.14 -20.35 29.75
CA GLY A 221 14.08 -21.67 29.11
C GLY A 221 14.05 -21.61 27.59
N ASN A 222 14.03 -22.80 26.99
CA ASN A 222 13.87 -22.98 25.56
C ASN A 222 12.39 -23.13 25.21
N TYR A 223 11.83 -22.08 24.63
CA TYR A 223 10.44 -22.08 24.18
C TYR A 223 10.36 -22.61 22.77
N ALA A 224 9.40 -23.50 22.49
CA ALA A 224 9.13 -23.97 21.15
C ALA A 224 7.64 -23.90 20.82
N CYS A 225 7.34 -23.62 19.56
CA CYS A 225 6.01 -23.78 19.00
C CYS A 225 6.03 -24.93 17.98
N GLU A 226 5.06 -25.81 18.12
CA GLU A 226 4.99 -27.10 17.44
C GLU A 226 3.65 -27.25 16.73
N SER A 227 3.70 -27.75 15.49
CA SER A 227 2.55 -28.12 14.66
C SER A 227 2.84 -29.46 13.99
N ARG A 228 1.87 -30.08 13.31
CA ARG A 228 1.89 -31.50 12.85
C ARG A 228 3.24 -31.99 12.29
N HIS A 229 3.93 -31.16 11.51
CA HIS A 229 5.23 -31.50 10.93
C HIS A 229 6.26 -30.37 11.03
N GLN A 230 6.06 -29.40 11.92
CA GLN A 230 6.89 -28.20 11.98
C GLN A 230 7.15 -27.76 13.41
N ARG A 231 8.39 -27.35 13.68
CA ARG A 231 8.83 -26.88 15.00
C ARG A 231 9.81 -25.73 14.84
N ALA A 232 9.65 -24.69 15.65
CA ALA A 232 10.68 -23.68 15.85
C ALA A 232 10.86 -23.44 17.34
N SER A 233 12.11 -23.22 17.75
CA SER A 233 12.48 -23.01 19.15
C SER A 233 13.36 -21.78 19.31
N GLN A 234 13.26 -21.13 20.46
CA GLN A 234 14.02 -19.94 20.83
C GLN A 234 14.31 -19.98 22.34
N ILE A 235 15.58 -19.84 22.69
CA ILE A 235 16.02 -19.69 24.08
C ILE A 235 15.71 -18.26 24.52
N VAL A 236 15.06 -18.13 25.68
CA VAL A 236 14.71 -16.86 26.31
C VAL A 236 15.41 -16.77 27.65
N HIS A 237 16.14 -15.67 27.84
CA HIS A 237 16.75 -15.35 29.12
C HIS A 237 16.01 -14.22 29.80
N VAL A 238 15.49 -14.50 31.00
CA VAL A 238 14.71 -13.54 31.78
C VAL A 238 15.63 -12.82 32.75
N ASN A 239 16.05 -11.63 32.35
CA ASN A 239 16.80 -10.74 33.22
C ASN A 239 15.83 -9.80 33.94
N LYS A 240 15.94 -9.72 35.26
CA LYS A 240 15.25 -8.67 36.01
C LYS A 240 15.85 -7.34 35.58
N ALA A 241 15.05 -6.45 34.99
CA ALA A 241 15.48 -5.07 34.83
C ALA A 241 15.80 -4.55 36.24
N GLU A 242 17.07 -4.28 36.53
CA GLU A 242 17.41 -3.45 37.66
C GLU A 242 16.70 -2.12 37.43
N ALA A 243 15.71 -1.83 38.27
CA ALA A 243 15.18 -0.49 38.34
C ALA A 243 16.39 0.40 38.61
N GLN A 244 16.82 1.18 37.61
CA GLN A 244 17.70 2.32 37.85
C GLN A 244 16.94 3.22 38.81
N ARG A 245 17.19 3.01 40.11
CA ARG A 245 16.91 3.98 41.14
C ARG A 245 17.76 5.18 40.76
N SER A 246 17.18 6.07 39.98
CA SER A 246 17.61 7.45 39.92
C SER A 246 17.50 7.95 41.36
N CYS A 247 18.60 7.82 42.09
CA CYS A 247 18.80 8.53 43.33
C CYS A 247 18.93 9.98 42.92
N SER A 248 17.78 10.65 42.75
CA SER A 248 17.73 12.09 42.84
C SER A 248 18.18 12.40 44.25
N THR A 249 19.45 12.79 44.39
CA THR A 249 19.95 13.37 45.63
C THR A 249 19.08 14.60 45.92
N PRO A 250 18.41 14.68 47.08
CA PRO A 250 17.83 15.94 47.48
C PRO A 250 18.99 16.91 47.76
N LEU A 251 18.94 18.08 47.13
CA LEU A 251 19.74 19.25 47.51
C LEU A 251 19.63 19.42 49.04
N LEU A 252 20.74 19.29 49.78
CA LEU A 252 21.09 20.10 50.97
C LEU A 252 22.29 19.52 51.74
N THR A 253 23.23 20.42 52.07
CA THR A 253 24.39 20.31 53.00
C THR A 253 25.65 19.62 52.41
N LEU A 254 26.85 20.22 52.37
CA LEU A 254 27.55 21.07 53.34
C LEU A 254 28.41 22.17 52.69
N LEU A 255 28.16 23.42 53.05
CA LEU A 255 29.19 24.45 53.14
C LEU A 255 30.12 24.09 54.30
N SER A 256 31.23 23.39 54.07
CA SER A 256 32.27 23.22 55.08
C SER A 256 33.66 22.87 54.51
N SER A 257 34.20 23.73 53.65
CA SER A 257 35.63 23.69 53.29
C SER A 257 36.16 25.07 52.88
N LEU A 258 36.04 26.05 53.78
CA LEU A 258 36.83 27.29 53.74
C LEU A 258 37.97 27.31 54.78
N ALA A 259 38.42 26.12 55.19
CA ALA A 259 39.56 25.97 56.09
C ALA A 259 40.61 25.07 55.44
N LEU A 260 41.21 25.51 54.33
CA LEU A 260 42.55 25.05 53.90
C LEU A 260 43.12 25.97 52.80
N VAL A 261 43.12 27.29 53.03
CA VAL A 261 43.91 28.22 52.23
C VAL A 261 44.79 29.04 53.18
N MET A 262 46.07 28.65 53.21
CA MET A 262 47.23 29.50 53.52
C MET A 262 47.51 29.81 55.01
N ALA A 263 47.88 28.77 55.77
CA ALA A 263 48.82 28.94 56.88
C ALA A 263 50.24 28.55 56.40
N ALA A 264 50.92 29.45 55.66
CA ALA A 264 52.40 29.42 55.51
C ALA A 264 52.95 30.64 54.73
N GLN A 265 53.06 31.80 55.39
CA GLN A 265 54.16 32.78 55.20
C GLN A 265 54.04 33.78 56.38
N LYS A 266 54.68 33.53 57.53
CA LYS A 266 56.06 33.88 57.89
C LYS A 266 56.49 35.28 57.40
N ILE A 267 56.56 36.21 58.36
CA ILE A 267 57.68 37.13 58.62
C ILE A 267 58.14 37.96 57.40
N LEU A 268 57.55 39.16 57.24
CA LEU A 268 58.20 40.45 57.44
C LEU A 268 57.14 41.54 57.59
#